data_AF-A0A2E1E9W4-F1
#
_entry.id   AF-A0A2E1E9W4-F1
#
_cell.length_a   1.000
_cell.length_b   1.000
_cell.length_c   1.000
_cell.angle_alpha   90.00
_cell.angle_beta   90.00
_cell.angle_gamma   90.00
#
_symmetry.space_group_name_H-M   'P 1'
#
loop_
_entity.id
_entity.type
_entity.pdbx_description
1 polymer ?
#
loop_
_entity_poly.entity_id
_entity_poly.type
_entity_poly.pdbx_seq_one_letter_code
_entity_poly.pdbx_strand_id
1 'polypeptide(L)'
;LAQGILESGIGEGRLAVIGNNHFGIKCHNKWKGKRMYHDDDKKGECFRVYKNPELSYRDHSIFLSTRSRYSFLFDLKRTNYKSWAKGLKKAGYATDPKYSKKLISLIERYSLDRFDKLKSKKRNFPNEVFHIVVKGDTLYSISKKYNISIEEIIKNNNIKGTNISLGQILKIP
;
A
#
# COMPACT_ATOMS: atom_id res chain seq x y z
N LEU A 1 -0.08 -6.90 8.70
CA LEU A 1 0.93 -6.84 9.80
C LEU A 1 2.12 -7.74 9.55
N ALA A 2 1.93 -9.06 9.40
CA ALA A 2 3.05 -10.00 9.22
C ALA A 2 4.00 -9.67 8.08
N GLN A 3 3.50 -9.22 6.93
CA GLN A 3 4.37 -8.72 5.84
C GLN A 3 5.23 -7.56 6.33
N GLY A 4 4.64 -6.52 6.93
CA GLY A 4 5.39 -5.39 7.46
C GLY A 4 6.48 -5.81 8.45
N ILE A 5 6.20 -6.77 9.35
CA ILE A 5 7.20 -7.33 10.27
C ILE A 5 8.33 -8.02 9.50
N LEU A 6 8.00 -8.88 8.54
CA LEU A 6 8.98 -9.64 7.78
C LEU A 6 9.86 -8.73 6.89
N GLU A 7 9.23 -7.86 6.11
CA GLU A 7 9.91 -7.01 5.12
C GLU A 7 10.77 -5.91 5.77
N SER A 8 10.41 -5.44 6.97
CA SER A 8 11.16 -4.39 7.66
C SER A 8 12.18 -4.90 8.66
N GLY A 9 12.33 -6.22 8.83
CA GLY A 9 13.14 -6.77 9.90
C GLY A 9 12.62 -6.35 11.29
N ILE A 10 11.30 -6.44 11.50
CA ILE A 10 10.61 -6.04 12.74
C ILE A 10 10.72 -4.52 13.00
N GLY A 11 10.88 -3.72 11.95
CA GLY A 11 10.99 -2.26 12.02
C GLY A 11 12.43 -1.75 12.15
N GLU A 12 13.41 -2.63 12.36
CA GLU A 12 14.83 -2.27 12.57
C GLU A 12 15.61 -2.09 11.25
N GLY A 13 15.05 -2.54 10.12
CA GLY A 13 15.69 -2.41 8.83
C GLY A 13 15.93 -0.95 8.46
N ARG A 14 17.10 -0.66 7.88
CA ARG A 14 17.51 0.71 7.50
C ARG A 14 16.46 1.47 6.70
N LEU A 15 15.79 0.80 5.75
CA LEU A 15 14.71 1.40 4.96
C LEU A 15 13.50 1.78 5.81
N ALA A 16 13.16 1.00 6.83
CA ALA A 16 12.07 1.27 7.75
C ALA A 16 12.44 2.41 8.72
N VAL A 17 13.61 2.33 9.37
CA VAL A 17 14.06 3.32 10.36
C VAL A 17 14.29 4.69 9.74
N ILE A 18 15.02 4.76 8.63
CA ILE A 18 15.41 6.04 8.01
C ILE A 18 14.38 6.50 6.98
N GLY A 19 13.89 5.58 6.17
CA GLY A 19 13.01 5.88 5.04
C GLY A 19 11.52 5.82 5.36
N ASN A 20 11.13 5.37 6.57
CA ASN A 20 9.77 4.95 6.88
C ASN A 20 9.21 3.90 5.91
N ASN A 21 10.07 3.20 5.16
CA ASN A 21 9.69 2.28 4.09
C ASN A 21 9.75 0.84 4.59
N HIS A 22 8.63 0.35 5.11
CA HIS A 22 8.55 -0.97 5.75
C HIS A 22 8.51 -2.14 4.77
N PHE A 23 8.36 -1.89 3.47
CA PHE A 23 8.13 -2.90 2.45
C PHE A 23 9.16 -2.87 1.32
N GLY A 24 10.26 -2.12 1.48
CA GLY A 24 11.30 -2.01 0.46
C GLY A 24 10.78 -1.48 -0.88
N ILE A 25 9.80 -0.56 -0.88
CA ILE A 25 9.18 -0.10 -2.14
C ILE A 25 10.19 0.74 -2.93
N LYS A 26 10.55 0.25 -4.12
CA LYS A 26 11.52 0.87 -5.02
C LYS A 26 10.97 2.15 -5.69
N CYS A 27 11.87 3.05 -6.08
CA CYS A 27 11.55 4.22 -6.91
C CYS A 27 11.24 3.77 -8.33
N HIS A 28 9.98 3.46 -8.63
CA HIS A 28 9.54 3.29 -10.01
C HIS A 28 9.57 4.63 -10.76
N ASN A 29 9.55 4.61 -12.10
CA ASN A 29 9.69 5.79 -12.98
C ASN A 29 8.73 6.96 -12.68
N LYS A 30 7.63 6.72 -11.96
CA LYS A 30 6.63 7.73 -11.59
C LYS A 30 6.82 8.35 -10.20
N TRP A 31 7.77 7.85 -9.41
CA TRP A 31 8.02 8.36 -8.06
C TRP A 31 8.72 9.72 -8.11
N LYS A 32 8.04 10.76 -7.62
CA LYS A 32 8.56 12.14 -7.54
C LYS A 32 8.88 12.58 -6.10
N GLY A 33 8.64 11.71 -5.11
CA GLY A 33 8.86 12.01 -3.70
C GLY A 33 10.32 11.87 -3.27
N LYS A 34 10.55 11.99 -1.96
CA LYS A 34 11.87 11.76 -1.36
C LYS A 34 12.33 10.33 -1.64
N ARG A 35 13.66 10.15 -1.75
CA ARG A 35 14.31 8.90 -2.11
C ARG A 35 15.53 8.67 -1.25
N MET A 36 15.89 7.41 -1.07
CA MET A 36 17.15 6.96 -0.49
C MET A 36 17.72 5.83 -1.33
N TYR A 37 19.04 5.65 -1.27
CA TYR A 37 19.71 4.55 -1.95
C TYR A 37 20.15 3.50 -0.93
N HIS A 38 20.04 2.24 -1.33
CA HIS A 38 20.45 1.08 -0.54
C HIS A 38 20.82 -0.05 -1.48
N ASP A 39 21.77 -0.89 -1.06
CA ASP A 39 22.16 -2.07 -1.81
C ASP A 39 21.27 -3.22 -1.34
N ASP A 40 20.48 -3.79 -2.25
CA ASP A 40 19.55 -4.89 -1.98
C ASP A 40 19.77 -6.02 -2.99
N ASP A 41 19.02 -6.06 -4.11
CA ASP A 41 19.29 -6.99 -5.21
C ASP A 41 20.45 -6.50 -6.10
N LYS A 42 20.60 -5.18 -6.20
CA LYS A 42 21.66 -4.51 -6.96
C LYS A 42 22.25 -3.36 -6.15
N LYS A 43 23.47 -2.99 -6.51
CA LYS A 43 24.14 -1.82 -5.93
C LYS A 43 23.39 -0.54 -6.33
N GLY A 44 23.17 0.35 -5.36
CA GLY A 44 22.60 1.68 -5.57
C GLY A 44 21.13 1.68 -5.96
N GLU A 45 20.34 0.71 -5.51
CA GLU A 45 18.91 0.70 -5.79
C GLU A 45 18.19 1.86 -5.07
N CYS A 46 17.25 2.48 -5.78
CA CYS A 46 16.48 3.60 -5.27
C CYS A 46 15.23 3.10 -4.55
N PHE A 47 15.02 3.58 -3.33
CA PHE A 47 13.85 3.31 -2.51
C PHE A 47 13.10 4.59 -2.14
N ARG A 48 11.78 4.48 -2.07
CA ARG A 48 10.90 5.58 -1.65
C ARG A 48 11.15 5.92 -0.19
N VAL A 49 11.09 7.22 0.14
CA VAL A 49 11.12 7.72 1.52
C VAL A 49 9.80 8.39 1.83
N TYR A 50 9.22 8.04 2.97
CA TYR A 50 7.91 8.51 3.41
C TYR A 50 8.02 9.43 4.64
N LYS A 51 7.01 10.27 4.83
CA LYS A 51 6.91 11.14 6.01
C LYS A 51 6.70 10.36 7.30
N ASN A 52 6.01 9.22 7.24
CA ASN A 52 5.72 8.35 8.38
C ASN A 52 5.49 6.91 7.89
N PRO A 53 5.48 5.91 8.80
CA PRO A 53 5.28 4.51 8.44
C PRO A 53 3.95 4.26 7.71
N GLU A 54 2.87 4.89 8.16
CA GLU A 54 1.52 4.76 7.62
C GLU A 54 1.48 4.92 6.09
N LEU A 55 2.19 5.90 5.55
CA LEU A 55 2.26 6.13 4.11
C LEU A 55 2.88 4.96 3.34
N SER A 56 3.87 4.25 3.92
CA SER A 56 4.44 3.06 3.28
C SER A 56 3.49 1.86 3.31
N TYR A 57 2.74 1.68 4.39
CA TYR A 57 1.69 0.66 4.49
C TYR A 57 0.56 0.93 3.49
N ARG A 58 0.22 2.20 3.33
CA ARG A 58 -0.75 2.64 2.34
C ARG A 58 -0.26 2.35 0.92
N ASP A 59 0.93 2.80 0.56
CA ASP A 59 1.51 2.57 -0.78
C ASP A 59 1.66 1.07 -1.10
N HIS A 60 2.05 0.26 -0.11
CA HIS A 60 2.04 -1.20 -0.24
C HIS A 60 0.63 -1.76 -0.52
N SER A 61 -0.39 -1.25 0.18
CA SER A 61 -1.78 -1.66 -0.05
C SER A 61 -2.27 -1.29 -1.45
N ILE A 62 -1.84 -0.12 -1.97
CA ILE A 62 -2.11 0.31 -3.35
C ILE A 62 -1.42 -0.60 -4.35
N PHE A 63 -0.15 -0.95 -4.10
CA PHE A 63 0.61 -1.87 -4.93
C PHE A 63 -0.11 -3.22 -5.08
N LEU A 64 -0.69 -3.75 -4.00
CA LEU A 64 -1.47 -4.98 -4.04
C LEU A 64 -2.82 -4.81 -4.73
N SER A 65 -3.55 -3.72 -4.50
CA SER A 65 -4.91 -3.54 -5.04
C SER A 65 -4.96 -3.16 -6.52
N THR A 66 -3.89 -2.54 -7.05
CA THR A 66 -3.89 -2.00 -8.42
C THR A 66 -3.25 -2.91 -9.45
N ARG A 67 -2.41 -3.86 -9.04
CA ARG A 67 -1.74 -4.79 -9.97
C ARG A 67 -2.61 -6.02 -10.20
N SER A 68 -3.03 -6.23 -11.44
CA SER A 68 -3.93 -7.33 -11.84
C SER A 68 -3.49 -8.71 -11.35
N ARG A 69 -2.17 -8.98 -11.29
CA ARG A 69 -1.63 -10.25 -10.77
C ARG A 69 -2.06 -10.59 -9.33
N TYR A 70 -2.48 -9.60 -8.54
CA TYR A 70 -2.94 -9.79 -7.16
C TYR A 70 -4.46 -9.72 -7.02
N SER A 71 -5.23 -9.43 -8.09
CA SER A 71 -6.67 -9.18 -7.98
C SER A 71 -7.44 -10.34 -7.33
N PHE A 72 -7.09 -11.58 -7.69
CA PHE A 72 -7.72 -12.79 -7.15
C PHE A 72 -7.56 -12.96 -5.62
N LEU A 73 -6.59 -12.27 -5.00
CA LEU A 73 -6.45 -12.29 -3.55
C LEU A 73 -7.63 -11.63 -2.85
N PHE A 74 -8.27 -10.66 -3.50
CA PHE A 74 -9.37 -9.89 -2.92
C PHE A 74 -10.70 -10.65 -2.94
N ASP A 75 -10.77 -11.76 -3.68
CA ASP A 75 -11.89 -12.71 -3.62
C ASP A 75 -11.80 -13.63 -2.39
N LEU A 76 -10.62 -13.71 -1.76
CA LEU A 76 -10.42 -14.48 -0.54
C LEU A 76 -11.01 -13.75 0.67
N LYS A 77 -11.56 -14.52 1.60
CA LYS A 77 -11.92 -13.99 2.93
C LYS A 77 -10.69 -13.34 3.56
N ARG A 78 -10.83 -12.08 4.00
CA ARG A 78 -9.75 -11.29 4.63
C ARG A 78 -9.10 -12.01 5.83
N THR A 79 -9.87 -12.79 6.57
CA THR A 79 -9.41 -13.57 7.73
C THR A 79 -8.66 -14.86 7.36
N ASN A 80 -8.66 -15.27 6.09
CA ASN A 80 -7.98 -16.49 5.63
C ASN A 80 -6.50 -16.20 5.29
N TYR A 81 -5.72 -15.86 6.31
CA TYR A 81 -4.32 -15.47 6.13
C TYR A 81 -3.44 -16.55 5.47
N LYS A 82 -3.77 -17.84 5.65
CA LYS A 82 -3.06 -18.96 5.00
C LYS A 82 -3.21 -18.91 3.49
N SER A 83 -4.42 -18.63 3.00
CA SER A 83 -4.68 -18.50 1.56
C SER A 83 -4.08 -17.22 1.01
N TRP A 84 -4.15 -16.11 1.76
CA TRP A 84 -3.47 -14.86 1.40
C TRP A 84 -1.95 -15.06 1.26
N ALA A 85 -1.28 -15.69 2.24
CA ALA A 85 0.16 -15.91 2.21
C ALA A 85 0.60 -16.80 1.02
N LYS A 86 -0.15 -17.89 0.76
CA LYS A 86 0.09 -18.75 -0.41
C LYS A 86 -0.18 -18.01 -1.72
N GLY A 87 -1.26 -17.25 -1.77
CA GLY A 87 -1.66 -16.47 -2.94
C GLY A 87 -0.66 -15.36 -3.26
N LEU A 88 -0.13 -14.63 -2.28
CA LEU A 88 0.93 -13.63 -2.46
C LEU A 88 2.18 -14.26 -3.09
N LYS A 89 2.60 -15.42 -2.61
CA LYS A 89 3.73 -16.17 -3.20
C LYS A 89 3.40 -16.64 -4.61
N LYS A 90 2.22 -17.23 -4.85
CA LYS A 90 1.77 -17.67 -6.18
C LYS A 90 1.70 -16.51 -7.17
N ALA A 91 1.20 -15.37 -6.71
CA ALA A 91 1.16 -14.13 -7.46
C ALA A 91 2.55 -13.53 -7.66
N GLY A 92 3.62 -14.09 -7.08
CA GLY A 92 5.03 -13.71 -7.24
C GLY A 92 5.44 -12.43 -6.51
N TYR A 93 4.87 -12.17 -5.34
CA TYR A 93 5.27 -11.06 -4.47
C TYR A 93 6.75 -11.17 -4.05
N ALA A 94 7.22 -12.37 -3.73
CA ALA A 94 8.60 -12.65 -3.33
C ALA A 94 9.17 -13.85 -4.08
N THR A 95 10.47 -13.83 -4.35
CA THR A 95 11.22 -14.92 -5.00
C THR A 95 11.46 -16.09 -4.04
N ASP A 96 11.64 -15.83 -2.74
CA ASP A 96 11.86 -16.86 -1.72
C ASP A 96 10.76 -17.94 -1.72
N PRO A 97 11.10 -19.24 -1.96
CA PRO A 97 10.13 -20.34 -1.92
C PRO A 97 9.48 -20.53 -0.55
N LYS A 98 10.12 -20.09 0.55
CA LYS A 98 9.61 -20.21 1.92
C LYS A 98 8.76 -19.01 2.35
N TYR A 99 8.57 -18.00 1.50
CA TYR A 99 7.88 -16.75 1.84
C TYR A 99 6.52 -16.97 2.52
N SER A 100 5.66 -17.80 1.93
CA SER A 100 4.33 -18.08 2.48
C SER A 100 4.42 -18.77 3.85
N LYS A 101 5.38 -19.69 4.04
CA LYS A 101 5.61 -20.37 5.32
C LYS A 101 6.10 -19.40 6.39
N LYS A 102 7.02 -18.48 6.04
CA LYS A 102 7.51 -17.43 6.95
C LYS A 102 6.36 -16.53 7.43
N LEU A 103 5.51 -16.07 6.52
CA LEU A 103 4.35 -15.24 6.89
C LEU A 103 3.38 -16.00 7.81
N ILE A 104 3.00 -17.23 7.44
CA ILE A 104 2.10 -18.05 8.27
C ILE A 104 2.71 -18.27 9.66
N SER A 105 4.00 -18.61 9.73
CA SER A 105 4.68 -18.81 11.01
C SER A 105 4.71 -17.55 11.87
N LEU A 106 4.93 -16.36 11.29
CA LEU A 106 4.87 -15.10 12.03
C LEU A 106 3.45 -14.81 12.55
N ILE A 107 2.43 -15.05 11.73
CA ILE A 107 1.03 -14.83 12.13
C ILE A 107 0.66 -15.76 13.28
N GLU A 108 0.99 -17.04 13.18
CA GLU A 108 0.68 -18.04 14.21
C GLU A 108 1.51 -17.81 15.49
N ARG A 109 2.81 -17.52 15.38
CA ARG A 109 3.70 -17.30 16.54
C ARG A 109 3.26 -16.12 17.41
N TYR A 110 2.84 -15.03 16.78
CA TYR A 110 2.46 -13.81 17.49
C TYR A 110 0.94 -13.59 17.54
N SER A 111 0.15 -14.61 17.15
CA SER A 111 -1.31 -14.57 17.10
C SER A 111 -1.84 -13.30 16.40
N LEU A 112 -1.23 -12.93 15.27
CA LEU A 112 -1.50 -11.64 14.60
C LEU A 112 -2.90 -11.61 13.96
N ASP A 113 -3.50 -12.76 13.68
CA ASP A 113 -4.86 -12.86 13.12
C ASP A 113 -5.92 -12.30 14.09
N ARG A 114 -5.60 -12.15 15.38
CA ARG A 114 -6.46 -11.46 16.35
C ARG A 114 -6.80 -10.03 15.91
N PHE A 115 -5.89 -9.37 15.19
CA PHE A 115 -6.09 -7.99 14.73
C PHE A 115 -7.01 -7.91 13.52
N ASP A 116 -7.17 -9.00 12.76
CA ASP A 116 -8.09 -9.06 11.62
C ASP A 116 -9.55 -9.24 12.06
N LYS A 117 -9.77 -9.73 13.29
CA LYS A 117 -11.08 -9.98 13.90
C LYS A 117 -11.63 -8.80 14.67
N LEU A 118 -10.79 -7.78 14.95
CA LEU A 118 -11.26 -6.58 15.62
C LEU A 118 -12.27 -5.89 14.70
N LYS A 119 -13.55 -5.96 15.05
CA LYS A 119 -14.53 -4.99 14.56
C LYS A 119 -13.94 -3.65 14.91
N SER A 120 -13.56 -2.85 13.91
CA SER A 120 -13.28 -1.45 14.17
C SER A 120 -14.46 -0.94 14.98
N LYS A 121 -14.25 -0.51 16.23
CA LYS A 121 -15.13 0.52 16.77
C LYS A 121 -15.19 1.53 15.64
N LYS A 122 -16.39 1.80 15.11
CA LYS A 122 -16.59 2.90 14.16
C LYS A 122 -16.06 4.13 14.90
N ARG A 123 -14.76 4.41 14.76
CA ARG A 123 -14.24 5.72 15.10
C ARG A 123 -14.96 6.55 14.05
N ASN A 124 -15.81 7.47 14.49
CA ASN A 124 -16.38 8.53 13.66
C ASN A 124 -15.23 9.45 13.21
N PHE A 125 -14.24 8.88 12.53
CA PHE A 125 -13.54 9.62 11.52
C PHE A 125 -14.61 9.91 10.47
N PRO A 126 -14.76 11.16 10.01
CA PRO A 126 -15.47 11.37 8.75
C PRO A 126 -14.90 10.35 7.77
N ASN A 127 -15.76 9.63 7.05
CA ASN A 127 -15.33 8.63 6.07
C ASN A 127 -14.48 9.35 5.01
N GLU A 128 -13.19 9.56 5.28
CA GLU A 128 -12.27 10.17 4.35
C GLU A 128 -12.03 9.13 3.27
N VAL A 129 -12.85 9.19 2.23
CA VAL A 129 -12.69 8.37 1.05
C VAL A 129 -11.48 8.95 0.32
N PHE A 130 -10.59 8.08 -0.12
CA PHE A 130 -9.47 8.49 -0.94
C PHE A 130 -9.49 7.71 -2.24
N HIS A 131 -9.29 8.43 -3.33
CA HIS A 131 -9.17 7.87 -4.66
C HIS A 131 -7.73 7.94 -5.13
N ILE A 132 -7.24 6.88 -5.77
CA ILE A 132 -5.92 6.86 -6.39
C ILE A 132 -6.13 6.89 -7.88
N VAL A 133 -5.61 7.94 -8.52
CA VAL A 133 -5.76 8.17 -9.95
C VAL A 133 -5.10 7.03 -10.72
N VAL A 134 -5.88 6.23 -11.44
CA VAL A 134 -5.40 5.16 -12.33
C VAL A 134 -5.50 5.56 -13.80
N LYS A 135 -5.00 4.71 -14.70
CA LYS A 135 -5.03 4.99 -16.14
C LYS A 135 -6.48 5.12 -16.61
N GLY A 136 -6.81 6.26 -17.22
CA GLY A 136 -8.16 6.58 -17.68
C GLY A 136 -8.96 7.46 -16.73
N ASP A 137 -8.47 7.71 -15.51
CA ASP A 137 -9.13 8.65 -14.62
C ASP A 137 -8.95 10.10 -15.06
N THR A 138 -10.03 10.85 -14.94
CA THR A 138 -10.09 12.31 -15.03
C THR A 138 -10.79 12.83 -13.77
N LEU A 139 -10.63 14.12 -13.45
CA LEU A 139 -11.41 14.71 -12.35
C LEU A 139 -12.91 14.52 -12.55
N TYR A 140 -13.38 14.53 -13.81
CA TYR A 140 -14.77 14.25 -14.16
C TYR A 140 -15.18 12.80 -13.88
N SER A 141 -14.41 11.81 -14.32
CA SER A 141 -14.75 10.40 -14.06
C SER A 141 -14.75 10.08 -12.57
N ILE A 142 -13.84 10.69 -11.82
CA ILE A 142 -13.75 10.56 -10.36
C ILE A 142 -14.94 11.25 -9.69
N SER A 143 -15.24 12.50 -10.08
CA SER A 143 -16.41 13.25 -9.63
C SER A 143 -17.69 12.43 -9.79
N LYS A 144 -17.92 11.85 -10.98
CA LYS A 144 -19.08 11.00 -11.24
C LYS A 144 -19.10 9.73 -10.42
N LYS A 145 -17.95 9.08 -10.25
CA LYS A 145 -17.81 7.84 -9.47
C LYS A 145 -18.18 8.03 -7.99
N TYR A 146 -17.81 9.16 -7.40
CA TYR A 146 -18.05 9.43 -5.98
C TYR A 146 -19.21 10.39 -5.73
N ASN A 147 -19.90 10.83 -6.78
CA ASN A 147 -20.98 11.80 -6.72
C ASN A 147 -20.59 13.09 -5.98
N ILE A 148 -19.42 13.64 -6.29
CA ILE A 148 -18.85 14.85 -5.70
C ILE A 148 -18.46 15.84 -6.80
N SER A 149 -18.44 17.14 -6.52
CA SER A 149 -18.05 18.15 -7.53
C SER A 149 -16.55 18.11 -7.83
N ILE A 150 -16.16 18.53 -9.03
CA ILE A 150 -14.75 18.64 -9.43
C ILE A 150 -14.05 19.69 -8.59
N GLU A 151 -14.73 20.81 -8.34
CA GLU A 151 -14.25 21.94 -7.55
C GLU A 151 -13.90 21.51 -6.12
N GLU A 152 -14.72 20.65 -5.53
CA GLU A 152 -14.52 20.14 -4.19
C GLU A 152 -13.35 19.15 -4.14
N ILE A 153 -13.17 18.30 -5.16
CA ILE A 153 -11.97 17.48 -5.31
C ILE A 153 -10.72 18.38 -5.42
N ILE A 154 -10.77 19.42 -6.25
CA ILE A 154 -9.64 20.34 -6.46
C ILE A 154 -9.28 21.05 -5.15
N LYS A 155 -10.28 21.62 -4.47
CA LYS A 155 -10.11 22.38 -3.22
C LYS A 155 -9.54 21.52 -2.10
N ASN A 156 -10.05 20.30 -1.93
CA ASN A 156 -9.59 19.41 -0.86
C ASN A 156 -8.20 18.82 -1.11
N ASN A 157 -7.68 18.91 -2.34
CA ASN A 157 -6.41 18.32 -2.74
C ASN A 157 -5.38 19.35 -3.20
N ASN A 158 -5.67 20.65 -3.08
CA ASN A 158 -4.82 21.76 -3.51
C ASN A 158 -4.33 21.59 -4.97
N ILE A 159 -5.21 21.10 -5.86
CA ILE A 159 -4.89 20.90 -7.28
C ILE A 159 -4.91 22.25 -8.00
N LYS A 160 -3.95 22.49 -8.90
CA LYS A 160 -3.95 23.68 -9.76
C LYS A 160 -4.52 23.28 -11.13
N GLY A 161 -5.65 23.89 -11.51
CA GLY A 161 -6.36 23.57 -12.74
C GLY A 161 -6.98 22.17 -12.71
N THR A 162 -6.86 21.43 -13.81
CA THR A 162 -7.52 20.12 -13.99
C THR A 162 -6.56 18.93 -14.06
N ASN A 163 -5.26 19.18 -13.91
CA ASN A 163 -4.24 18.15 -14.10
C ASN A 163 -4.11 17.25 -12.87
N ILE A 164 -4.32 15.95 -13.09
CA ILE A 164 -4.07 14.90 -12.11
C ILE A 164 -3.05 13.90 -12.64
N SER A 165 -2.18 13.41 -11.76
CA SER A 165 -1.12 12.47 -12.11
C SER A 165 -1.51 11.04 -11.77
N LEU A 166 -1.12 10.07 -12.60
CA LEU A 166 -1.27 8.65 -12.27
C LEU A 166 -0.58 8.32 -10.93
N GLY A 167 -1.33 7.69 -10.02
CA GLY A 167 -0.92 7.40 -8.66
C GLY A 167 -1.12 8.55 -7.66
N GLN A 168 -1.60 9.72 -8.11
CA GLN A 168 -1.97 10.81 -7.22
C GLN A 168 -3.14 10.37 -6.34
N ILE A 169 -3.05 10.71 -5.06
CA ILE A 169 -4.10 10.45 -4.09
C ILE A 169 -4.98 11.69 -3.98
N LEU A 170 -6.27 11.51 -4.19
CA LEU A 170 -7.28 12.53 -4.04
C LEU A 170 -8.13 12.19 -2.82
N LYS A 171 -8.16 13.10 -1.85
CA LYS A 171 -9.16 13.15 -0.79
C LYS A 171 -10.51 13.44 -1.40
N ILE A 172 -11.45 12.54 -1.16
CA ILE A 172 -12.86 12.62 -1.55
C ILE A 172 -13.64 12.83 -0.23
N PRO A 173 -14.10 14.07 0.03
CA PRO A 173 -14.98 14.40 1.15
C PRO A 173 -16.24 13.53 1.25
#